data_AF-K0JWH6-F1
#
_entry.id   AF-K0JWH6-F1
#
_cell.length_a   1.000
_cell.length_b   1.000
_cell.length_c   1.000
_cell.angle_alpha   90.00
_cell.angle_beta   90.00
_cell.angle_gamma   90.00
#
_symmetry.space_group_name_H-M   'P 1'
#
loop_
_entity.id
_entity.type
_entity.pdbx_description
1 polymer ?
#
loop_
_entity_poly.entity_id
_entity_poly.type
_entity_poly.pdbx_seq_one_letter_code
_entity_poly.pdbx_strand_id
1 'polypeptide(L)'
;MVFGVGVPAQLGVVTPRRHERLAVRPHRPTAGGERHQPVRVNTGFSGCAVPPPCLADTDDERLRRQRSAWELRAGIVRWGRCRSIAAGPDRRMSVVDDGTLWDIIEQARAAVGDRADDRDGADDPLPGALVDVLAALEPARIAAFAARHYSLKDTAYRYPLWNAAYLIEGGCSDDGFMDFRDGLVLLGRETFTRAVADPDSLADLPVVVRMAGGASGWIGYESVGYLAKSAYERAAGETGTFDDLVDRHLVGRVPPQDPAGENWDAEDEAENARRLPRLAALFQG
;
A
#
# COMPACT_ATOMS: atom_id res chain seq x y z
N MET A 1 -17.28 -70.16 29.50
CA MET A 1 -16.50 -70.87 30.53
C MET A 1 -15.11 -71.14 29.98
N VAL A 2 -14.10 -70.97 30.83
CA VAL A 2 -12.66 -71.29 30.70
C VAL A 2 -11.74 -70.35 29.89
N PHE A 3 -11.16 -69.40 30.66
CA PHE A 3 -9.79 -68.87 30.73
C PHE A 3 -8.74 -69.15 29.64
N GLY A 4 -8.06 -68.07 29.23
CA GLY A 4 -6.70 -68.03 28.69
C GLY A 4 -5.94 -66.83 29.27
N VAL A 5 -4.77 -67.09 29.83
CA VAL A 5 -3.99 -66.28 30.78
C VAL A 5 -2.82 -65.52 30.14
N GLY A 6 -2.53 -64.31 30.65
CA GLY A 6 -1.19 -63.69 30.81
C GLY A 6 -0.51 -63.09 29.56
N VAL A 7 0.30 -62.02 29.61
CA VAL A 7 0.97 -61.21 30.66
C VAL A 7 1.28 -59.82 30.03
N PRO A 8 1.31 -58.70 30.78
CA PRO A 8 1.53 -57.35 30.23
C PRO A 8 3.01 -56.93 30.20
N ALA A 9 3.43 -56.18 29.18
CA ALA A 9 4.75 -55.54 29.10
C ALA A 9 4.64 -54.02 29.36
N GLN A 10 4.96 -53.67 30.60
CA GLN A 10 5.69 -52.50 31.12
C GLN A 10 5.61 -51.14 30.40
N LEU A 11 4.98 -50.21 31.13
CA LEU A 11 5.13 -48.76 31.06
C LEU A 11 6.58 -48.34 31.36
N GLY A 12 7.22 -47.66 30.41
CA GLY A 12 8.45 -46.92 30.63
C GLY A 12 8.16 -45.53 31.19
N VAL A 13 8.51 -45.32 32.46
CA VAL A 13 8.51 -44.00 33.12
C VAL A 13 9.70 -43.20 32.59
N VAL A 14 9.43 -42.10 31.89
CA VAL A 14 10.44 -41.10 31.53
C VAL A 14 10.52 -40.07 32.66
N THR A 15 11.64 -40.06 33.37
CA THR A 15 11.97 -39.02 34.35
C THR A 15 12.63 -37.81 33.68
N PRO A 16 12.35 -36.58 34.14
CA PRO A 16 12.92 -35.37 33.52
C PRO A 16 14.34 -35.10 34.03
N ARG A 17 15.29 -34.89 33.13
CA ARG A 17 16.60 -34.30 33.47
C ARG A 17 16.48 -32.78 33.50
N ARG A 18 16.81 -32.18 34.66
CA ARG A 18 17.09 -30.75 34.81
C ARG A 18 18.60 -30.47 34.73
N HIS A 19 18.89 -29.20 34.42
CA HIS A 19 20.16 -28.46 34.51
C HIS A 19 21.11 -28.74 33.33
N GLU A 20 21.67 -27.73 32.64
CA GLU A 20 22.24 -26.48 33.13
C GLU A 20 22.06 -25.30 32.15
N ARG A 21 21.92 -24.10 32.72
CA ARG A 21 21.96 -22.81 32.03
C ARG A 21 23.42 -22.47 31.71
N LEU A 22 23.74 -22.22 30.44
CA LEU A 22 24.98 -21.54 30.07
C LEU A 22 24.80 -20.03 30.24
N ALA A 23 25.51 -19.47 31.21
CA ALA A 23 25.62 -18.05 31.44
C ALA A 23 26.53 -17.40 30.39
N VAL A 24 25.97 -16.48 29.61
CA VAL A 24 26.73 -15.56 28.74
C VAL A 24 27.40 -14.51 29.62
N ARG A 25 28.73 -14.38 29.53
CA ARG A 25 29.50 -13.34 30.21
C ARG A 25 29.34 -11.99 29.49
N PRO A 26 29.23 -10.86 30.22
CA PRO A 26 29.19 -9.54 29.60
C PRO A 26 30.60 -9.03 29.24
N HIS A 27 30.75 -8.48 28.04
CA HIS A 27 31.92 -7.70 27.64
C HIS A 27 31.87 -6.30 28.27
N ARG A 28 32.94 -5.89 28.95
CA ARG A 28 33.18 -4.51 29.41
C ARG A 28 33.99 -3.74 28.35
N PRO A 29 33.79 -2.41 28.22
CA PRO A 29 34.46 -1.57 27.23
C PRO A 29 35.82 -1.08 27.74
N THR A 30 36.80 -0.95 26.85
CA THR A 30 38.05 -0.21 27.12
C THR A 30 37.99 1.15 26.47
N ALA A 31 38.05 2.18 27.32
CA ALA A 31 38.32 3.56 26.94
C ALA A 31 39.83 3.74 26.64
N GLY A 32 40.14 4.52 25.61
CA GLY A 32 41.47 5.05 25.31
C GLY A 32 41.32 6.30 24.46
N GLY A 33 41.59 7.47 25.05
CA GLY A 33 41.58 8.75 24.35
C GLY A 33 42.87 9.01 23.58
N GLU A 34 42.83 9.92 22.60
CA GLU A 34 43.49 11.24 22.66
C GLU A 34 43.42 11.98 21.30
N ARG A 35 42.70 13.12 21.32
CA ARG A 35 42.97 14.47 20.77
C ARG A 35 43.79 14.72 19.46
N HIS A 36 43.13 15.50 18.58
CA HIS A 36 43.58 16.66 17.75
C HIS A 36 44.72 16.43 16.71
N GLN A 37 44.73 16.94 15.46
CA GLN A 37 44.02 18.02 14.73
C GLN A 37 44.36 17.91 13.19
N PRO A 38 43.95 18.84 12.29
CA PRO A 38 43.34 18.57 10.97
C PRO A 38 44.31 18.63 9.77
N VAL A 39 43.85 18.34 8.54
CA VAL A 39 44.33 19.00 7.28
C VAL A 39 43.47 18.66 6.04
N ARG A 40 42.98 19.74 5.42
CA ARG A 40 42.79 20.11 3.98
C ARG A 40 41.92 19.28 3.00
N VAL A 41 40.95 20.03 2.47
CA VAL A 41 40.38 20.03 1.10
C VAL A 41 41.43 19.83 -0.01
N ASN A 42 41.09 19.05 -1.04
CA ASN A 42 41.61 19.28 -2.39
C ASN A 42 40.56 19.02 -3.46
N THR A 43 40.35 20.07 -4.26
CA THR A 43 39.67 20.13 -5.55
C THR A 43 40.49 19.47 -6.65
N GLY A 44 39.86 18.84 -7.65
CA GLY A 44 40.59 18.29 -8.79
C GLY A 44 39.70 17.77 -9.92
N PHE A 45 39.21 18.70 -10.73
CA PHE A 45 38.68 18.50 -12.08
C PHE A 45 39.80 18.03 -13.03
N SER A 46 39.55 17.08 -13.94
CA SER A 46 39.94 17.17 -15.37
C SER A 46 39.60 15.87 -16.14
N GLY A 47 39.12 16.02 -17.38
CA GLY A 47 39.37 15.02 -18.43
C GLY A 47 38.19 14.64 -19.32
N CYS A 48 37.84 15.50 -20.28
CA CYS A 48 36.97 15.21 -21.41
C CYS A 48 37.53 14.08 -22.33
N ALA A 49 36.64 13.28 -22.91
CA ALA A 49 36.83 12.68 -24.22
C ALA A 49 35.47 12.47 -24.91
N VAL A 50 35.33 12.98 -26.13
CA VAL A 50 34.24 12.69 -27.10
C VAL A 50 34.92 12.32 -28.45
N PRO A 51 34.21 11.77 -29.46
CA PRO A 51 34.20 10.36 -29.88
C PRO A 51 34.86 10.17 -31.28
N PRO A 52 34.75 8.97 -31.92
CA PRO A 52 33.89 8.85 -33.13
C PRO A 52 33.41 7.38 -33.41
N PRO A 53 32.81 7.05 -34.57
CA PRO A 53 31.62 7.60 -35.22
C PRO A 53 30.54 6.53 -35.52
N CYS A 54 29.36 6.98 -35.93
CA CYS A 54 28.21 6.18 -36.36
C CYS A 54 28.49 5.36 -37.63
N LEU A 55 28.01 4.11 -37.66
CA LEU A 55 27.59 3.40 -38.86
C LEU A 55 26.27 2.66 -38.56
N ALA A 56 25.34 2.79 -39.49
CA ALA A 56 23.95 2.39 -39.42
C ALA A 56 23.70 0.96 -39.91
N ASP A 57 22.45 0.53 -39.68
CA ASP A 57 21.66 -0.46 -40.44
C ASP A 57 21.87 -1.97 -40.17
N THR A 58 21.00 -2.57 -39.35
CA THR A 58 19.79 -3.32 -39.79
C THR A 58 19.28 -4.24 -38.67
N ASP A 59 18.01 -4.08 -38.28
CA ASP A 59 17.05 -5.18 -37.98
C ASP A 59 15.76 -4.61 -37.36
N ASP A 60 15.05 -3.78 -38.15
CA ASP A 60 13.69 -3.26 -37.90
C ASP A 60 12.65 -4.11 -38.66
N GLU A 61 12.58 -5.41 -38.39
CA GLU A 61 11.55 -6.27 -39.02
C GLU A 61 10.90 -7.31 -38.10
N ARG A 62 11.36 -7.48 -36.86
CA ARG A 62 10.78 -8.44 -35.90
C ARG A 62 9.75 -7.83 -34.93
N LEU A 63 9.66 -6.51 -34.84
CA LEU A 63 8.73 -5.81 -33.94
C LEU A 63 7.45 -5.28 -34.64
N ARG A 64 7.31 -5.46 -35.96
CA ARG A 64 6.12 -5.04 -36.73
C ARG A 64 5.06 -6.14 -36.94
N ARG A 65 5.22 -7.33 -36.34
CA ARG A 65 4.27 -8.47 -36.48
C ARG A 65 3.41 -8.79 -35.24
N GLN A 66 3.31 -7.87 -34.26
CA GLN A 66 2.32 -7.99 -33.16
C GLN A 66 1.39 -6.77 -33.03
N ARG A 67 1.11 -6.08 -34.15
CA ARG A 67 -0.01 -5.13 -34.28
C ARG A 67 -0.86 -5.53 -35.47
N SER A 68 -1.73 -6.53 -35.31
CA SER A 68 -2.79 -6.88 -36.28
C SER A 68 -3.76 -7.89 -35.66
N ALA A 69 -4.66 -7.47 -34.76
CA ALA A 69 -5.81 -8.28 -34.35
C ALA A 69 -6.95 -7.51 -33.64
N TRP A 70 -7.17 -6.21 -33.89
CA TRP A 70 -8.34 -5.51 -33.28
C TRP A 70 -9.10 -4.53 -34.19
N GLU A 71 -8.84 -4.46 -35.50
CA GLU A 71 -9.55 -3.51 -36.40
C GLU A 71 -10.24 -4.17 -37.59
N LEU A 72 -11.07 -5.19 -37.35
CA LEU A 72 -12.06 -5.62 -38.35
C LEU A 72 -13.39 -5.95 -37.67
N ARG A 73 -14.06 -4.92 -37.12
CA ARG A 73 -15.52 -4.79 -37.00
C ARG A 73 -15.91 -3.55 -36.16
N ALA A 74 -15.90 -2.38 -36.76
CA ALA A 74 -16.82 -1.28 -36.40
C ALA A 74 -16.80 -0.24 -37.51
N GLY A 75 -17.99 0.18 -37.94
CA GLY A 75 -18.18 1.08 -39.07
C GLY A 75 -17.62 2.49 -38.85
N ILE A 76 -17.33 3.13 -39.97
CA ILE A 76 -16.91 4.51 -40.12
C ILE A 76 -17.88 5.45 -39.38
N VAL A 77 -17.40 6.12 -38.33
CA VAL A 77 -18.02 7.34 -37.81
C VAL A 77 -17.03 8.49 -38.01
N ARG A 78 -17.40 9.40 -38.91
CA ARG A 78 -16.65 10.59 -39.26
C ARG A 78 -16.76 11.59 -38.10
N TRP A 79 -15.73 11.68 -37.26
CA TRP A 79 -15.64 12.71 -36.22
C TRP A 79 -15.42 14.07 -36.87
N GLY A 80 -16.43 14.93 -36.78
CA GLY A 80 -16.35 16.34 -37.15
C GLY A 80 -15.41 17.09 -36.21
N ARG A 81 -14.73 18.11 -36.74
CA ARG A 81 -13.90 19.07 -36.00
C ARG A 81 -14.60 19.57 -34.74
N CYS A 82 -14.10 19.20 -33.56
CA CYS A 82 -14.42 19.89 -32.32
C CYS A 82 -13.80 21.30 -32.39
N ARG A 83 -14.66 22.32 -32.37
CA ARG A 83 -14.23 23.70 -32.11
C ARG A 83 -13.83 23.78 -30.63
N SER A 84 -12.61 24.22 -30.38
CA SER A 84 -12.19 24.66 -29.05
C SER A 84 -13.07 25.83 -28.61
N ILE A 85 -13.82 25.63 -27.53
CA ILE A 85 -14.30 26.72 -26.68
C ILE A 85 -13.43 26.65 -25.45
N ALA A 86 -12.46 27.57 -25.35
CA ALA A 86 -11.71 27.77 -24.12
C ALA A 86 -12.68 28.33 -23.07
N ALA A 87 -13.25 27.44 -22.25
CA ALA A 87 -13.84 27.84 -20.99
C ALA A 87 -12.69 28.17 -20.03
N GLY A 88 -12.69 29.37 -19.46
CA GLY A 88 -11.80 29.68 -18.33
C GLY A 88 -12.03 28.70 -17.18
N PRO A 89 -11.04 28.46 -16.30
CA PRO A 89 -11.15 27.43 -15.27
C PRO A 89 -12.33 27.76 -14.36
N ASP A 90 -13.38 26.95 -14.45
CA ASP A 90 -14.50 27.01 -13.51
C ASP A 90 -13.94 26.66 -12.13
N ARG A 91 -13.90 27.67 -11.26
CA ARG A 91 -13.40 27.57 -9.87
C ARG A 91 -14.18 26.52 -9.06
N ARG A 92 -15.33 26.05 -9.54
CA ARG A 92 -16.14 24.99 -8.95
C ARG A 92 -15.68 23.57 -9.32
N MET A 93 -14.87 23.41 -10.37
CA MET A 93 -14.40 22.10 -10.87
C MET A 93 -13.14 21.58 -10.17
N SER A 94 -12.49 22.37 -9.31
CA SER A 94 -11.29 21.98 -8.55
C SER A 94 -11.57 21.38 -7.17
N VAL A 95 -12.84 21.13 -6.83
CA VAL A 95 -13.21 20.51 -5.55
C VAL A 95 -13.46 19.03 -5.80
N VAL A 96 -12.75 18.18 -5.05
CA VAL A 96 -13.02 16.74 -4.96
C VAL A 96 -13.62 16.50 -3.58
N ASP A 97 -14.89 16.12 -3.53
CA ASP A 97 -15.56 15.64 -2.32
C ASP A 97 -15.39 14.11 -2.17
N ASP A 98 -15.94 13.53 -1.10
CA ASP A 98 -15.86 12.08 -0.88
C ASP A 98 -16.50 11.29 -2.02
N GLY A 99 -17.65 11.73 -2.52
CA GLY A 99 -18.33 11.05 -3.62
C GLY A 99 -17.44 10.97 -4.86
N THR A 100 -16.86 12.11 -5.24
CA THR A 100 -15.96 12.22 -6.40
C THR A 100 -14.68 11.39 -6.21
N LEU A 101 -14.10 11.40 -5.00
CA LEU A 101 -12.93 10.56 -4.71
C LEU A 101 -13.27 9.08 -4.87
N TRP A 102 -14.42 8.65 -4.34
CA TRP A 102 -14.86 7.26 -4.47
C TRP A 102 -15.15 6.89 -5.92
N ASP A 103 -15.81 7.77 -6.69
CA ASP A 103 -16.07 7.53 -8.12
C ASP A 103 -14.77 7.30 -8.91
N ILE A 104 -13.69 8.05 -8.60
CA ILE A 104 -12.37 7.87 -9.21
C ILE A 104 -11.77 6.51 -8.86
N ILE A 105 -11.81 6.11 -7.58
CA ILE A 105 -11.29 4.82 -7.12
C ILE A 105 -12.09 3.68 -7.75
N GLU A 106 -13.42 3.75 -7.73
CA GLU A 106 -14.29 2.73 -8.31
C GLU A 106 -14.13 2.65 -9.85
N GLN A 107 -13.84 3.76 -10.51
CA GLN A 107 -13.49 3.75 -11.94
C GLN A 107 -12.18 2.96 -12.19
N ALA A 108 -11.16 3.15 -11.35
CA ALA A 108 -9.91 2.40 -11.43
C ALA A 108 -10.13 0.90 -11.13
N ARG A 109 -10.93 0.59 -10.11
CA ARG A 109 -11.33 -0.79 -9.77
C ARG A 109 -12.09 -1.46 -10.91
N ALA A 110 -13.04 -0.76 -11.53
CA ALA A 110 -13.78 -1.27 -12.69
C ALA A 110 -12.87 -1.53 -13.91
N ALA A 111 -11.81 -0.75 -14.10
CA ALA A 111 -10.86 -0.94 -15.19
C ALA A 111 -10.05 -2.24 -15.08
N VAL A 112 -9.85 -2.76 -13.87
CA VAL A 112 -9.12 -4.01 -13.60
C VAL A 112 -10.03 -5.20 -13.24
N GLY A 113 -11.33 -4.95 -13.08
CA GLY A 113 -12.37 -5.96 -12.91
C GLY A 113 -12.12 -6.86 -11.70
N ASP A 114 -12.20 -8.18 -11.92
CA ASP A 114 -12.04 -9.19 -10.86
C ASP A 114 -10.66 -9.15 -10.17
N ARG A 115 -9.68 -8.44 -10.76
CA ARG A 115 -8.35 -8.23 -10.17
C ARG A 115 -8.25 -6.97 -9.31
N ALA A 116 -9.35 -6.26 -9.07
CA ALA A 116 -9.36 -5.05 -8.24
C ALA A 116 -8.95 -5.28 -6.78
N ASP A 117 -9.06 -6.52 -6.31
CA ASP A 117 -8.66 -6.94 -4.95
C ASP A 117 -7.46 -7.90 -4.96
N ASP A 118 -6.74 -7.92 -6.08
CA ASP A 118 -5.49 -8.65 -6.24
C ASP A 118 -4.36 -7.89 -5.53
N ARG A 119 -4.30 -8.08 -4.21
CA ARG A 119 -3.36 -7.42 -3.29
C ARG A 119 -2.01 -8.15 -3.17
N ASP A 120 -1.52 -8.72 -4.27
CA ASP A 120 -0.19 -9.30 -4.37
C ASP A 120 0.78 -8.27 -4.99
N GLY A 121 1.71 -7.74 -4.19
CA GLY A 121 2.42 -6.48 -4.48
C GLY A 121 3.24 -6.41 -5.77
N ALA A 122 3.59 -7.53 -6.41
CA ALA A 122 4.32 -7.52 -7.68
C ALA A 122 3.39 -7.38 -8.91
N ASP A 123 2.14 -7.84 -8.79
CA ASP A 123 1.22 -7.99 -9.92
C ASP A 123 -0.12 -7.23 -9.72
N ASP A 124 -0.28 -6.47 -8.62
CA ASP A 124 -1.48 -5.67 -8.35
C ASP A 124 -1.71 -4.64 -9.48
N PRO A 125 -2.79 -4.79 -10.29
CA PRO A 125 -3.03 -3.92 -11.42
C PRO A 125 -3.70 -2.59 -11.03
N LEU A 126 -4.29 -2.50 -9.82
CA LEU A 126 -5.10 -1.37 -9.41
C LEU A 126 -4.31 -0.05 -9.30
N PRO A 127 -3.10 -0.01 -8.70
CA PRO A 127 -2.33 1.23 -8.61
C PRO A 127 -2.07 1.86 -9.98
N GLY A 128 -1.71 1.05 -10.98
CA GLY A 128 -1.51 1.51 -12.36
C GLY A 128 -2.79 2.07 -12.97
N ALA A 129 -3.91 1.36 -12.81
CA ALA A 129 -5.21 1.82 -13.29
C ALA A 129 -5.65 3.14 -12.63
N LEU A 130 -5.39 3.32 -11.33
CA LEU A 130 -5.68 4.57 -10.63
C LEU A 130 -4.84 5.73 -11.18
N VAL A 131 -3.56 5.50 -11.47
CA VAL A 131 -2.70 6.50 -12.12
C VAL A 131 -3.27 6.87 -13.50
N ASP A 132 -3.71 5.89 -14.29
CA ASP A 132 -4.27 6.14 -15.63
C ASP A 132 -5.57 6.95 -15.57
N VAL A 133 -6.48 6.62 -14.63
CA VAL A 133 -7.72 7.38 -14.39
C VAL A 133 -7.41 8.81 -13.96
N LEU A 134 -6.50 9.00 -13.00
CA LEU A 134 -6.12 10.32 -12.50
C LEU A 134 -5.41 11.15 -13.57
N ALA A 135 -4.55 10.55 -14.39
CA ALA A 135 -3.79 11.25 -15.43
C ALA A 135 -4.68 11.80 -16.57
N ALA A 136 -5.93 11.31 -16.68
CA ALA A 136 -6.93 11.85 -17.59
C ALA A 136 -7.66 13.10 -17.03
N LEU A 137 -7.39 13.49 -15.77
CA LEU A 137 -7.96 14.68 -15.14
C LEU A 137 -7.04 15.90 -15.31
N GLU A 138 -7.63 17.08 -15.15
CA GLU A 138 -6.85 18.33 -15.05
C GLU A 138 -5.91 18.30 -13.83
N PRO A 139 -4.67 18.82 -13.92
CA PRO A 139 -3.68 18.78 -12.83
C PRO A 139 -4.21 19.29 -11.48
N ALA A 140 -5.03 20.35 -11.49
CA ALA A 140 -5.65 20.88 -10.28
C ALA A 140 -6.63 19.88 -9.60
N ARG A 141 -7.33 19.04 -10.39
CA ARG A 141 -8.22 18.00 -9.82
C ARG A 141 -7.42 16.84 -9.24
N ILE A 142 -6.25 16.51 -9.81
CA ILE A 142 -5.36 15.49 -9.25
C ILE A 142 -4.82 15.93 -7.88
N ALA A 143 -4.40 17.19 -7.76
CA ALA A 143 -3.99 17.76 -6.47
C ALA A 143 -5.14 17.79 -5.45
N ALA A 144 -6.36 18.17 -5.89
CA ALA A 144 -7.55 18.13 -5.04
C ALA A 144 -7.90 16.70 -4.58
N PHE A 145 -7.74 15.69 -5.46
CA PHE A 145 -7.88 14.28 -5.10
C PHE A 145 -6.89 13.87 -4.02
N ALA A 146 -5.60 14.20 -4.17
CA ALA A 146 -4.59 13.88 -3.16
C ALA A 146 -4.91 14.50 -1.79
N ALA A 147 -5.33 15.78 -1.77
CA ALA A 147 -5.74 16.45 -0.54
C ALA A 147 -7.00 15.81 0.09
N ARG A 148 -7.99 15.42 -0.73
CA ARG A 148 -9.19 14.75 -0.24
C ARG A 148 -8.88 13.35 0.30
N HIS A 149 -8.00 12.61 -0.37
CA HIS A 149 -7.50 11.32 0.08
C HIS A 149 -6.89 11.41 1.48
N TYR A 150 -6.03 12.40 1.75
CA TYR A 150 -5.49 12.61 3.10
C TYR A 150 -6.58 12.87 4.15
N SER A 151 -7.60 13.63 3.80
CA SER A 151 -8.71 13.91 4.72
C SER A 151 -9.56 12.66 4.98
N LEU A 152 -9.77 11.83 3.96
CA LEU A 152 -10.53 10.59 4.07
C LEU A 152 -9.76 9.56 4.91
N LYS A 153 -8.47 9.35 4.63
CA LYS A 153 -7.66 8.34 5.34
C LYS A 153 -7.47 8.64 6.82
N ASP A 154 -7.53 9.91 7.21
CA ASP A 154 -7.54 10.32 8.62
C ASP A 154 -8.72 9.71 9.39
N THR A 155 -9.87 9.49 8.72
CA THR A 155 -11.05 8.90 9.37
C THR A 155 -10.81 7.44 9.79
N ALA A 156 -9.86 6.77 9.14
CA ALA A 156 -9.39 5.43 9.49
C ALA A 156 -8.27 5.43 10.54
N TYR A 157 -7.79 6.60 11.00
CA TYR A 157 -6.77 6.67 12.04
C TYR A 157 -7.36 6.36 13.42
N ARG A 158 -7.54 5.07 13.71
CA ARG A 158 -8.27 4.57 14.87
C ARG A 158 -7.57 3.36 15.49
N TYR A 159 -7.46 3.33 16.82
CA TYR A 159 -6.85 2.20 17.54
C TYR A 159 -7.51 0.85 17.24
N PRO A 160 -8.86 0.73 17.17
CA PRO A 160 -9.47 -0.55 16.80
C PRO A 160 -9.05 -1.09 15.44
N LEU A 161 -8.85 -0.19 14.47
CA LEU A 161 -8.39 -0.57 13.14
C LEU A 161 -6.89 -0.84 13.10
N TRP A 162 -6.11 -0.13 13.91
CA TRP A 162 -4.70 -0.43 14.14
C TRP A 162 -4.51 -1.84 14.67
N ASN A 163 -5.28 -2.21 15.69
CA ASN A 163 -5.16 -3.54 16.32
C ASN A 163 -5.60 -4.65 15.37
N ALA A 164 -6.58 -4.39 14.50
CA ALA A 164 -6.91 -5.30 13.40
C ALA A 164 -5.77 -5.43 12.39
N ALA A 165 -5.13 -4.32 11.99
CA ALA A 165 -3.96 -4.35 11.11
C ALA A 165 -2.81 -5.15 11.73
N TYR A 166 -2.55 -4.94 13.04
CA TYR A 166 -1.53 -5.68 13.80
C TYR A 166 -1.77 -7.19 13.74
N LEU A 167 -3.01 -7.65 13.94
CA LEU A 167 -3.36 -9.07 13.84
C LEU A 167 -3.17 -9.63 12.44
N ILE A 168 -3.59 -8.89 11.41
CA ILE A 168 -3.56 -9.34 10.02
C ILE A 168 -2.12 -9.41 9.49
N GLU A 169 -1.29 -8.41 9.82
CA GLU A 169 0.05 -8.25 9.27
C GLU A 169 1.16 -8.80 10.18
N GLY A 170 0.80 -9.31 11.36
CA GLY A 170 1.75 -9.88 12.32
C GLY A 170 2.61 -8.82 13.04
N GLY A 171 2.04 -7.64 13.23
CA GLY A 171 2.70 -6.43 13.73
C GLY A 171 2.25 -5.20 12.93
N CYS A 172 2.33 -4.01 13.51
CA CYS A 172 2.01 -2.77 12.80
C CYS A 172 2.73 -1.58 13.43
N SER A 173 3.63 -0.94 12.67
CA SER A 173 4.26 0.34 13.03
C SER A 173 3.38 1.52 12.61
N ASP A 174 3.78 2.76 12.97
CA ASP A 174 3.13 3.98 12.45
C ASP A 174 3.11 4.00 10.92
N ASP A 175 4.25 3.70 10.28
CA ASP A 175 4.38 3.65 8.82
C ASP A 175 3.54 2.52 8.22
N GLY A 176 3.61 1.32 8.80
CA GLY A 176 2.77 0.20 8.38
C GLY A 176 1.28 0.52 8.49
N PHE A 177 0.86 1.26 9.53
CA PHE A 177 -0.53 1.67 9.66
C PHE A 177 -0.91 2.81 8.70
N MET A 178 0.03 3.66 8.28
CA MET A 178 -0.20 4.59 7.18
C MET A 178 -0.48 3.83 5.88
N ASP A 179 0.33 2.84 5.56
CA ASP A 179 0.18 2.02 4.35
C ASP A 179 -1.09 1.19 4.39
N PHE A 180 -1.41 0.57 5.53
CA PHE A 180 -2.64 -0.18 5.73
C PHE A 180 -3.89 0.64 5.39
N ARG A 181 -3.92 1.91 5.85
CA ARG A 181 -5.04 2.81 5.58
C ARG A 181 -5.12 3.24 4.12
N ASP A 182 -3.99 3.52 3.48
CA ASP A 182 -3.93 3.81 2.03
C ASP A 182 -4.44 2.58 1.23
N GLY A 183 -4.05 1.38 1.64
CA GLY A 183 -4.53 0.11 1.08
C GLY A 183 -6.03 -0.14 1.26
N LEU A 184 -6.58 0.17 2.44
CA LEU A 184 -8.03 0.11 2.68
C LEU A 184 -8.81 1.06 1.75
N VAL A 185 -8.27 2.24 1.44
CA VAL A 185 -8.90 3.15 0.49
C VAL A 185 -8.97 2.52 -0.91
N LEU A 186 -7.91 1.81 -1.33
CA LEU A 186 -7.89 1.10 -2.62
C LEU A 186 -8.86 -0.10 -2.70
N LEU A 187 -9.25 -0.67 -1.55
CA LEU A 187 -10.30 -1.71 -1.49
C LEU A 187 -11.72 -1.17 -1.72
N GLY A 188 -11.87 0.14 -1.96
CA GLY A 188 -13.12 0.76 -2.35
C GLY A 188 -13.99 1.20 -1.18
N ARG A 189 -15.06 1.92 -1.52
CA ARG A 189 -15.86 2.68 -0.53
C ARG A 189 -16.51 1.78 0.52
N GLU A 190 -17.12 0.69 0.07
CA GLU A 190 -17.89 -0.22 0.93
C GLU A 190 -16.97 -0.88 1.96
N THR A 191 -15.86 -1.47 1.49
CA THR A 191 -14.86 -2.12 2.34
C THR A 191 -14.28 -1.15 3.35
N PHE A 192 -13.83 0.04 2.89
CA PHE A 192 -13.28 1.06 3.77
C PHE A 192 -14.28 1.47 4.85
N THR A 193 -15.51 1.82 4.46
CA THR A 193 -16.56 2.29 5.38
C THR A 193 -16.88 1.22 6.42
N ARG A 194 -17.01 -0.03 5.98
CA ARG A 194 -17.31 -1.17 6.85
C ARG A 194 -16.17 -1.45 7.83
N ALA A 195 -14.92 -1.48 7.36
CA ALA A 195 -13.75 -1.72 8.21
C ALA A 195 -13.53 -0.62 9.25
N VAL A 196 -13.76 0.65 8.90
CA VAL A 196 -13.64 1.76 9.85
C VAL A 196 -14.69 1.70 10.95
N ALA A 197 -15.91 1.25 10.62
CA ALA A 197 -17.00 1.10 11.58
C ALA A 197 -16.87 -0.19 12.43
N ASP A 198 -16.44 -1.27 11.81
CA ASP A 198 -16.29 -2.61 12.38
C ASP A 198 -15.01 -3.27 11.82
N PRO A 199 -13.86 -3.12 12.50
CA PRO A 199 -12.60 -3.69 12.02
C PRO A 199 -12.62 -5.22 11.89
N ASP A 200 -13.46 -5.92 12.65
CA ASP A 200 -13.57 -7.39 12.58
C ASP A 200 -14.20 -7.87 11.25
N SER A 201 -14.88 -6.97 10.53
CA SER A 201 -15.37 -7.22 9.17
C SER A 201 -14.27 -7.51 8.14
N LEU A 202 -13.02 -7.16 8.44
CA LEU A 202 -11.86 -7.48 7.59
C LEU A 202 -11.64 -8.99 7.46
N ALA A 203 -12.13 -9.79 8.40
CA ALA A 203 -12.10 -11.25 8.32
C ALA A 203 -12.86 -11.82 7.09
N ASP A 204 -13.74 -11.03 6.45
CA ASP A 204 -14.43 -11.41 5.21
C ASP A 204 -13.57 -11.24 3.96
N LEU A 205 -12.46 -10.50 4.02
CA LEU A 205 -11.69 -10.17 2.84
C LEU A 205 -10.92 -11.40 2.34
N PRO A 206 -11.01 -11.75 1.04
CA PRO A 206 -10.30 -12.89 0.49
C PRO A 206 -8.77 -12.82 0.72
N VAL A 207 -8.18 -11.62 0.67
CA VAL A 207 -6.74 -11.44 0.96
C VAL A 207 -6.41 -11.79 2.42
N VAL A 208 -7.24 -11.37 3.38
CA VAL A 208 -7.05 -11.66 4.82
C VAL A 208 -7.16 -13.16 5.09
N VAL A 209 -8.18 -13.81 4.53
CA VAL A 209 -8.38 -15.26 4.69
C VAL A 209 -7.20 -16.04 4.09
N ARG A 210 -6.65 -15.60 2.94
CA ARG A 210 -5.44 -16.21 2.36
C ARG A 210 -4.21 -16.00 3.23
N MET A 211 -4.01 -14.80 3.75
CA MET A 211 -2.88 -14.47 4.64
C MET A 211 -2.93 -15.29 5.93
N ALA A 212 -4.11 -15.48 6.52
CA ALA A 212 -4.30 -16.37 7.68
C ALA A 212 -3.91 -17.83 7.37
N GLY A 213 -4.08 -18.26 6.12
CA GLY A 213 -3.61 -19.55 5.62
C GLY A 213 -2.11 -19.62 5.27
N GLY A 214 -1.35 -18.56 5.51
CA GLY A 214 0.09 -18.47 5.22
C GLY A 214 0.45 -18.15 3.76
N ALA A 215 -0.52 -17.76 2.93
CA ALA A 215 -0.25 -17.30 1.58
C ALA A 215 0.27 -15.85 1.57
N SER A 216 0.87 -15.44 0.45
CA SER A 216 1.22 -14.02 0.24
C SER A 216 -0.04 -13.15 0.17
N GLY A 217 0.15 -11.91 0.58
CA GLY A 217 -0.86 -10.86 0.50
C GLY A 217 -0.44 -9.70 1.39
N TRP A 218 -0.91 -8.51 1.05
CA TRP A 218 -0.69 -7.32 1.87
C TRP A 218 -1.85 -6.36 1.65
N ILE A 219 -2.55 -5.96 2.71
CA ILE A 219 -3.63 -4.97 2.57
C ILE A 219 -3.03 -3.60 2.25
N GLY A 220 -1.92 -3.27 2.89
CA GLY A 220 -1.29 -1.95 2.78
C GLY A 220 -0.81 -1.59 1.38
N TYR A 221 -0.60 -0.28 1.18
CA TYR A 221 -0.02 0.28 -0.02
C TYR A 221 0.73 1.58 0.29
N GLU A 222 2.05 1.60 0.06
CA GLU A 222 2.90 2.78 0.22
C GLU A 222 3.08 3.48 -1.15
N SER A 223 2.41 4.56 -1.52
CA SER A 223 1.31 5.33 -0.91
C SER A 223 0.40 5.83 -2.04
N VAL A 224 -0.90 6.00 -1.79
CA VAL A 224 -1.83 6.59 -2.77
C VAL A 224 -1.45 8.03 -3.14
N GLY A 225 -0.77 8.76 -2.24
CA GLY A 225 -0.22 10.09 -2.54
C GLY A 225 0.82 10.06 -3.67
N TYR A 226 1.66 9.02 -3.72
CA TYR A 226 2.61 8.84 -4.83
C TYR A 226 1.91 8.54 -6.15
N LEU A 227 0.81 7.78 -6.15
CA LEU A 227 0.00 7.54 -7.35
C LEU A 227 -0.56 8.85 -7.91
N ALA A 228 -1.10 9.71 -7.04
CA ALA A 228 -1.55 11.03 -7.46
C ALA A 228 -0.42 11.89 -8.02
N LYS A 229 0.77 11.86 -7.41
CA LYS A 229 1.95 12.59 -7.91
C LYS A 229 2.42 12.07 -9.27
N SER A 230 2.44 10.76 -9.48
CA SER A 230 2.77 10.14 -10.78
C SER A 230 1.73 10.47 -11.85
N ALA A 231 0.44 10.50 -11.51
CA ALA A 231 -0.61 10.93 -12.42
C ALA A 231 -0.48 12.40 -12.78
N TYR A 232 -0.17 13.24 -11.79
CA TYR A 232 0.09 14.66 -11.98
C TYR A 232 1.27 14.90 -12.92
N GLU A 233 2.38 14.18 -12.75
CA GLU A 233 3.54 14.24 -13.64
C GLU A 233 3.15 13.97 -15.10
N ARG A 234 2.33 12.93 -15.34
CA ARG A 234 1.85 12.59 -16.67
C ARG A 234 0.95 13.67 -17.27
N ALA A 235 0.10 14.29 -16.45
CA ALA A 235 -0.88 15.31 -16.90
C ALA A 235 -0.25 16.70 -17.11
N ALA A 236 0.65 17.11 -16.21
CA ALA A 236 1.25 18.44 -16.19
C ALA A 236 2.64 18.50 -16.88
N GLY A 237 3.30 17.35 -17.06
CA GLY A 237 4.67 17.26 -17.55
C GLY A 237 5.73 17.72 -16.53
N GLU A 238 5.34 17.85 -15.26
CA GLU A 238 6.18 18.34 -14.17
C GLU A 238 5.62 17.88 -12.80
N THR A 239 6.43 17.94 -11.74
CA THR A 239 6.02 17.62 -10.37
C THR A 239 6.30 18.74 -9.36
N GLY A 240 6.96 19.81 -9.78
CA GLY A 240 7.44 20.88 -8.91
C GLY A 240 6.33 21.73 -8.31
N THR A 241 5.16 21.81 -8.94
CA THR A 241 4.02 22.56 -8.40
C THR A 241 2.95 21.70 -7.72
N PHE A 242 3.11 20.37 -7.73
CA PHE A 242 2.13 19.43 -7.16
C PHE A 242 1.91 19.66 -5.67
N ASP A 243 2.99 19.64 -4.87
CA ASP A 243 2.89 19.74 -3.42
C ASP A 243 2.27 21.10 -3.00
N ASP A 244 2.66 22.20 -3.66
CA ASP A 244 2.06 23.53 -3.47
C ASP A 244 0.55 23.55 -3.77
N LEU A 245 0.09 22.83 -4.79
CA LEU A 245 -1.33 22.74 -5.14
C LEU A 245 -2.09 21.93 -4.10
N VAL A 246 -1.53 20.80 -3.66
CA VAL A 246 -2.11 19.97 -2.59
C VAL A 246 -2.23 20.79 -1.29
N ASP A 247 -1.17 21.51 -0.91
CA ASP A 247 -1.16 22.34 0.31
C ASP A 247 -2.24 23.43 0.29
N ARG A 248 -2.52 24.04 -0.86
CA ARG A 248 -3.62 25.00 -1.01
C ARG A 248 -4.99 24.40 -0.69
N HIS A 249 -5.19 23.10 -0.97
CA HIS A 249 -6.42 22.39 -0.62
C HIS A 249 -6.47 21.94 0.85
N LEU A 250 -5.32 21.88 1.52
CA LEU A 250 -5.20 21.48 2.93
C LEU A 250 -5.20 22.67 3.89
N VAL A 251 -5.31 23.91 3.40
CA VAL A 251 -5.33 25.12 4.25
C VAL A 251 -6.42 25.00 5.32
N GLY A 252 -6.01 25.09 6.59
CA GLY A 252 -6.91 25.01 7.75
C GLY A 252 -7.28 23.58 8.17
N ARG A 253 -6.84 22.54 7.45
CA ARG A 253 -6.92 21.16 7.94
C ARG A 253 -5.92 20.98 9.09
N VAL A 254 -6.40 20.36 10.16
CA VAL A 254 -5.56 19.87 11.27
C VAL A 254 -5.64 18.34 11.23
N PRO A 255 -4.55 17.65 10.86
CA PRO A 255 -4.55 16.18 10.90
C PRO A 255 -4.66 15.69 12.36
N PRO A 256 -5.30 14.53 12.58
CA PRO A 256 -5.33 13.92 13.91
C PRO A 256 -3.89 13.60 14.36
N GLN A 257 -3.59 13.87 15.63
CA GLN A 257 -2.27 13.61 16.20
C GLN A 257 -2.14 12.17 16.71
N ASP A 258 -3.23 11.63 17.26
CA ASP A 258 -3.30 10.29 17.82
C ASP A 258 -4.47 9.50 17.19
N PRO A 259 -4.39 8.16 17.14
CA PRO A 259 -5.50 7.33 16.71
C PRO A 259 -6.73 7.54 17.61
N ALA A 260 -7.91 7.62 17.01
CA ALA A 260 -9.16 7.74 17.76
C ALA A 260 -9.69 6.38 18.25
N GLY A 261 -10.63 6.42 19.21
CA GLY A 261 -11.29 5.22 19.73
C GLY A 261 -10.52 4.55 20.86
N GLU A 262 -11.05 3.43 21.35
CA GLU A 262 -10.46 2.70 22.46
C GLU A 262 -9.25 1.90 22.00
N ASN A 263 -8.16 1.98 22.77
CA ASN A 263 -6.96 1.17 22.58
C ASN A 263 -6.95 -0.03 23.53
N TRP A 264 -6.32 -1.12 23.10
CA TRP A 264 -5.96 -2.27 23.91
C TRP A 264 -4.61 -2.82 23.44
N ASP A 265 -4.02 -3.72 24.21
CA ASP A 265 -2.79 -4.39 23.83
C ASP A 265 -3.07 -5.36 22.67
N ALA A 266 -2.54 -5.07 21.47
CA ALA A 266 -2.74 -5.90 20.29
C ALA A 266 -2.12 -7.30 20.42
N GLU A 267 -1.21 -7.52 21.37
CA GLU A 267 -0.64 -8.84 21.68
C GLU A 267 -1.49 -9.64 22.68
N ASP A 268 -2.49 -9.03 23.31
CA ASP A 268 -3.41 -9.72 24.22
C ASP A 268 -4.49 -10.50 23.43
N GLU A 269 -4.25 -11.79 23.25
CA GLU A 269 -5.16 -12.74 22.59
C GLU A 269 -6.58 -12.73 23.19
N ALA A 270 -6.74 -12.49 24.49
CA ALA A 270 -8.07 -12.46 25.11
C ALA A 270 -8.84 -11.19 24.77
N GLU A 271 -8.18 -10.03 24.71
CA GLU A 271 -8.80 -8.79 24.23
C GLU A 271 -9.13 -8.89 22.74
N ASN A 272 -8.24 -9.48 21.94
CA ASN A 272 -8.49 -9.74 20.52
C ASN A 272 -9.69 -10.67 20.30
N ALA A 273 -9.77 -11.79 21.02
CA ALA A 273 -10.91 -12.69 20.95
C ALA A 273 -12.24 -12.03 21.38
N ARG A 274 -12.20 -11.03 22.27
CA ARG A 274 -13.40 -10.27 22.69
C ARG A 274 -13.82 -9.23 21.66
N ARG A 275 -12.87 -8.49 21.08
CA ARG A 275 -13.12 -7.28 20.27
C ARG A 275 -13.11 -7.54 18.77
N LEU A 276 -12.29 -8.49 18.34
CA LEU A 276 -12.08 -8.91 16.96
C LEU A 276 -12.24 -10.44 16.84
N PRO A 277 -13.37 -11.03 17.28
CA PRO A 277 -13.54 -12.47 17.40
C PRO A 277 -13.31 -13.23 16.08
N ARG A 278 -13.66 -12.64 14.93
CA ARG A 278 -13.53 -13.31 13.63
C ARG A 278 -12.09 -13.28 13.14
N LEU A 279 -11.39 -12.15 13.29
CA LEU A 279 -9.96 -12.06 12.98
C LEU A 279 -9.14 -12.93 13.93
N ALA A 280 -9.43 -12.91 15.23
CA ALA A 280 -8.74 -13.75 16.21
C ALA A 280 -8.88 -15.25 15.87
N ALA A 281 -10.07 -15.69 15.45
CA ALA A 281 -10.28 -17.07 15.00
C ALA A 281 -9.48 -17.46 13.75
N LEU A 282 -9.08 -16.50 12.91
CA LEU A 282 -8.26 -16.74 11.72
C LEU A 282 -6.77 -16.80 12.04
N PHE A 283 -6.27 -15.92 12.92
CA PHE A 283 -4.83 -15.72 13.14
C PHE A 283 -4.29 -16.31 14.44
N GLN A 284 -5.16 -16.65 15.39
CA GLN A 284 -4.79 -17.13 16.74
C GLN A 284 -5.51 -18.43 17.12
N GLY A 285 -6.27 -19.01 16.18
CA GLY A 285 -7.05 -20.25 16.34
C GLY A 285 -6.30 -21.53 16.01
#